data_AF-A0AAT9FZF8-F1
#
_entry.id   AF-A0AAT9FZF8-F1
#
_cell.length_a   1.000
_cell.length_b   1.000
_cell.length_c   1.000
_cell.angle_alpha   90.00
_cell.angle_beta   90.00
_cell.angle_gamma   90.00
#
_symmetry.space_group_name_H-M   'P 1'
#
loop_
_entity.id
_entity.type
_entity.pdbx_description
1 polymer ?
#
loop_
_entity_poly.entity_id
_entity_poly.type
_entity_poly.pdbx_seq_one_letter_code
_entity_poly.pdbx_strand_id
1 'polypeptide(L)' 'MVTMLVQSGWTRTTRGKICPSYEDLPEETFTSPIYKEHDAVYYKECLDNLREKGINL' A
#
# COMPACT_ATOMS: atom_id res chain seq x y z
N MET A 1 15.58 -6.08 -28.69
CA MET A 1 15.76 -6.85 -27.44
C MET A 1 15.33 -5.93 -26.31
N VAL A 2 14.04 -5.91 -25.95
CA VAL A 2 13.53 -5.03 -24.90
C VAL A 2 13.57 -5.82 -23.61
N THR A 3 14.63 -5.64 -22.84
CA THR A 3 14.73 -6.18 -21.49
C THR A 3 13.73 -5.43 -20.61
N MET A 4 12.61 -6.08 -20.30
CA MET A 4 11.70 -5.72 -19.21
C MET A 4 12.51 -5.72 -17.91
N LEU A 5 13.01 -4.56 -17.48
CA LEU A 5 13.49 -4.42 -16.11
C LEU A 5 12.25 -4.34 -15.23
N VAL A 6 11.90 -5.48 -14.62
CA VAL A 6 11.14 -5.53 -13.37
C VAL A 6 11.69 -4.40 -12.50
N GLN A 7 10.89 -3.36 -12.31
CA GLN A 7 11.26 -2.22 -11.47
C GLN A 7 11.51 -2.80 -10.09
N SER A 8 12.79 -2.95 -9.81
CA SER A 8 13.30 -3.67 -8.66
C SER A 8 12.80 -2.91 -7.45
N GLY A 9 12.07 -3.61 -6.59
CA GLY A 9 11.46 -3.07 -5.39
C GLY A 9 12.42 -2.16 -4.62
N TRP A 10 11.85 -1.07 -4.09
CA TRP A 10 12.45 -0.06 -3.23
C TRP A 10 13.80 -0.47 -2.60
N THR A 11 14.91 0.12 -3.06
CA THR A 11 16.23 -0.02 -2.41
C THR A 11 16.64 1.32 -1.79
N ARG A 12 17.61 1.32 -0.86
CA ARG A 12 18.12 2.54 -0.21
C ARG A 12 18.49 3.66 -1.20
N THR A 13 18.88 3.27 -2.42
CA THR A 13 19.36 4.12 -3.52
C THR A 13 18.29 4.48 -4.56
N THR A 14 17.03 4.06 -4.41
CA THR A 14 15.93 4.48 -5.30
C THR A 14 15.26 5.79 -4.88
N ARG A 15 15.59 6.32 -3.69
CA ARG A 15 15.08 7.62 -3.22
C ARG A 15 15.54 8.76 -4.12
N GLY A 16 14.61 9.62 -4.52
CA GLY A 16 14.88 10.81 -5.36
C GLY A 16 15.08 10.52 -6.85
N LYS A 17 14.86 9.29 -7.32
CA LYS A 17 14.89 8.97 -8.75
C LYS A 17 13.50 9.11 -9.37
N ILE A 18 13.46 9.59 -10.61
CA ILE A 18 12.21 9.69 -11.38
C ILE A 18 11.83 8.29 -11.84
N CYS A 19 10.62 7.86 -11.48
CA CYS A 19 10.01 6.63 -11.98
C CYS A 19 9.29 6.95 -13.29
N PRO A 20 9.48 6.17 -14.36
CA PRO A 20 8.64 6.29 -15.56
C PRO A 20 7.18 5.99 -15.21
N SER A 21 6.25 6.58 -15.96
CA SER A 21 4.82 6.30 -15.82
C SER A 21 4.54 4.81 -16.02
N TYR A 22 3.62 4.27 -15.23
CA TYR A 22 3.07 2.94 -15.51
C TYR A 22 2.15 3.03 -16.74
N GLU A 23 2.30 2.07 -17.65
CA GLU A 23 1.38 1.87 -18.79
C GLU A 23 0.06 1.25 -18.31
N ASP A 24 -0.86 0.92 -19.25
CA ASP A 24 -2.15 0.28 -18.99
C ASP A 24 -2.06 -0.84 -17.93
N LEU A 25 -2.48 -0.51 -16.71
CA LEU A 25 -2.55 -1.44 -15.59
C LEU A 25 -3.84 -2.27 -15.72
N PRO A 26 -3.79 -3.59 -15.51
CA PRO A 26 -4.99 -4.41 -15.50
C PRO A 26 -5.90 -4.00 -14.33
N GLU A 27 -7.22 -4.03 -14.58
CA GLU A 27 -8.21 -3.89 -13.51
C GLU A 27 -8.14 -5.10 -12.58
N GLU A 28 -8.01 -4.86 -11.28
CA GLU A 28 -8.02 -5.89 -10.25
C GLU A 28 -9.34 -5.85 -9.47
N THR A 29 -9.96 -7.02 -9.27
CA THR A 29 -11.20 -7.14 -8.50
C THR A 29 -10.90 -7.09 -7.01
N PHE A 30 -11.41 -6.08 -6.31
CA PHE A 30 -11.19 -5.94 -4.87
C PHE A 30 -12.16 -6.79 -4.05
N THR A 31 -11.63 -7.43 -3.01
CA THR A 31 -12.41 -8.01 -1.91
C THR A 31 -12.52 -7.02 -0.75
N SER A 32 -13.54 -7.19 0.09
CA SER A 32 -13.62 -6.48 1.37
C SER A 32 -13.43 -7.48 2.52
N PRO A 33 -12.39 -7.32 3.36
CA PRO A 33 -11.33 -6.32 3.29
C PRO A 33 -10.31 -6.60 2.16
N ILE A 34 -9.60 -5.55 1.73
CA ILE A 34 -8.54 -5.65 0.70
C ILE A 34 -7.33 -6.41 1.25
N TYR A 35 -7.06 -6.25 2.55
CA TYR A 35 -5.98 -6.93 3.27
C TYR A 35 -6.57 -7.82 4.36
N LYS A 36 -6.03 -9.03 4.51
CA LYS A 36 -6.57 -10.03 5.44
C LYS A 36 -6.40 -9.62 6.90
N GLU A 37 -5.36 -8.84 7.17
CA GLU A 37 -5.00 -8.28 8.45
C GLU A 37 -6.02 -7.25 8.93
N HIS A 38 -6.84 -6.68 8.03
CA HIS A 38 -7.90 -5.74 8.38
C HIS A 38 -9.15 -6.47 8.88
N ASP A 39 -8.96 -7.29 9.91
CA ASP A 39 -10.03 -7.97 10.62
C ASP A 39 -10.63 -7.08 11.72
N ALA A 40 -11.58 -7.64 12.47
CA ALA A 40 -12.24 -6.93 13.56
C ALA A 40 -11.27 -6.58 14.73
N VAL A 41 -10.20 -7.36 14.92
CA VAL A 41 -9.21 -7.11 15.97
C VAL A 41 -8.37 -5.89 15.58
N TYR A 42 -7.84 -5.87 14.37
CA TYR A 42 -7.09 -4.74 13.82
C TYR A 42 -7.93 -3.46 13.80
N TYR A 43 -9.22 -3.57 13.45
CA TYR A 43 -10.13 -2.43 13.49
C TYR A 43 -10.24 -1.83 14.90
N LYS A 44 -10.36 -2.66 15.93
CA LYS A 44 -10.42 -2.18 17.32
C LYS A 44 -9.12 -1.50 17.75
N GLU A 45 -7.97 -2.10 17.42
CA GLU A 45 -6.66 -1.50 17.73
C GLU A 45 -6.51 -0.12 17.09
N CYS A 46 -7.01 0.06 15.86
CA CYS A 46 -7.03 1.36 15.19
C CYS A 46 -7.88 2.38 15.94
N LEU A 47 -9.08 2.01 16.40
CA LEU A 47 -9.94 2.90 17.19
C LEU A 47 -9.28 3.32 18.51
N ASP A 48 -8.62 2.39 19.19
CA ASP A 48 -7.92 2.69 20.43
C ASP A 48 -6.71 3.62 20.17
N ASN A 49 -5.96 3.40 19.08
CA ASN A 49 -4.88 4.31 18.66
C ASN A 49 -5.37 5.74 18.38
N LEU A 50 -6.52 5.86 17.73
CA LEU A 50 -7.13 7.17 17.45
C LEU A 50 -7.53 7.86 18.75
N ARG A 51 -8.15 7.14 19.68
CA ARG A 51 -8.52 7.66 21.01
C ARG A 51 -7.30 8.10 21.81
N GLU A 52 -6.22 7.32 21.81
CA GLU A 52 -4.96 7.66 22.47
C GLU A 52 -4.32 8.94 21.90
N LYS A 53 -4.51 9.20 20.60
CA LYS A 53 -4.09 10.44 19.93
C LYS A 53 -5.06 11.60 20.16
N GLY A 54 -6.15 11.41 20.90
CA GLY A 54 -7.20 12.41 21.12
C GLY A 54 -8.08 12.67 19.89
N ILE A 55 -8.11 11.74 18.93
CA ILE A 55 -8.93 11.82 17.72
C ILE A 55 -10.27 11.12 18.02
N ASN A 56 -11.37 11.87 18.03
CA ASN A 56 -12.72 11.34 18.19
C ASN A 56 -13.36 11.08 16.82
N LEU A 57 -13.99 9.91 16.66
CA LEU A 57 -14.69 9.47 15.46
C LEU A 57 -16.20 9.63 15.60
#